data_AF-B3XNZ5-F1
#
_entry.id   AF-B3XNZ5-F1
#
_cell.length_a   1.000
_cell.length_b   1.000
_cell.length_c   1.000
_cell.angle_alpha   90.00
_cell.angle_beta   90.00
_cell.angle_gamma   90.00
#
_symmetry.space_group_name_H-M   'P 1'
#
loop_
_entity.id
_entity.type
_entity.pdbx_description
1 polymer ?
#
loop_
_entity_poly.entity_id
_entity_poly.type
_entity_poly.pdbx_seq_one_letter_code
_entity_poly.pdbx_strand_id
1 'polypeptide(L)'
;MNPNVKRNMVQVRLNDAEMKQFEAVKLSLSEKTNAATLRELIRLAPLTEEQSQTQVKHLLKEYDDLDAKISALMWDSSNVTKNLNEIAHAANIAKNNDPTNEDTWNWIIQQLQQAFPTIQQLNQLCNETKSYLKKGLDEIGSA
;
A
#
# COMPACT_ATOMS: atom_id res chain seq x y z
N MET A 1 -49.06 -0.51 -3.32
CA MET A 1 -48.45 -1.82 -2.99
C MET A 1 -47.25 -1.58 -2.10
N ASN A 2 -47.16 -2.22 -0.92
CA ASN A 2 -46.02 -2.06 -0.03
C ASN A 2 -44.84 -2.89 -0.57
N PRO A 3 -43.71 -2.30 -0.99
CA PRO A 3 -42.62 -3.00 -1.68
C PRO A 3 -41.83 -3.98 -0.76
N ASN A 4 -41.99 -3.90 0.56
CA ASN A 4 -41.19 -4.65 1.55
C ASN A 4 -41.89 -5.89 2.13
N VAL A 5 -42.63 -6.65 1.32
CA VAL A 5 -43.20 -7.92 1.81
C VAL A 5 -42.12 -8.99 1.84
N LYS A 6 -41.72 -9.44 3.04
CA LYS A 6 -40.92 -10.66 3.24
C LYS A 6 -41.77 -11.86 2.81
N ARG A 7 -41.46 -12.46 1.66
CA ARG A 7 -42.35 -13.46 1.01
C ARG A 7 -42.13 -14.90 1.47
N ASN A 8 -40.92 -15.24 1.93
CA ASN A 8 -40.52 -16.62 2.21
C ASN A 8 -40.07 -16.81 3.66
N MET A 9 -40.52 -17.90 4.29
CA MET A 9 -40.03 -18.37 5.58
C MET A 9 -38.87 -19.34 5.34
N VAL A 10 -37.74 -19.11 6.00
CA VAL A 10 -36.59 -20.01 6.02
C VAL A 10 -36.42 -20.51 7.45
N GLN A 11 -36.37 -21.83 7.63
CA GLN A 11 -36.10 -22.47 8.91
C GLN A 11 -34.82 -23.29 8.79
N VAL A 12 -33.91 -23.12 9.74
CA VAL A 12 -32.65 -23.86 9.84
C VAL A 12 -32.59 -24.49 11.22
N ARG A 13 -32.20 -25.76 11.30
CA ARG A 13 -31.97 -26.46 12.56
C ARG A 13 -30.48 -26.49 12.82
N LEU A 14 -30.07 -26.00 13.99
CA LEU A 14 -28.69 -25.94 14.42
C LEU A 14 -28.54 -26.79 15.69
N ASN A 15 -27.40 -27.47 15.82
CA ASN A 15 -26.99 -28.04 17.10
C ASN A 15 -26.45 -26.95 18.04
N ASP A 16 -26.19 -27.28 19.31
CA ASP A 16 -25.76 -26.31 20.32
C ASP A 16 -24.44 -25.60 19.96
N ALA A 17 -23.51 -26.30 19.31
CA ALA A 17 -22.24 -25.71 18.89
C ALA A 17 -22.43 -24.72 17.73
N GLU A 18 -23.24 -25.09 16.73
CA GLU A 18 -23.59 -24.23 15.60
C GLU A 18 -24.39 -23.00 16.05
N MET A 19 -25.30 -23.17 17.02
CA MET A 19 -26.07 -22.07 17.61
C MET A 19 -25.16 -21.08 18.33
N LYS A 20 -24.16 -21.58 19.07
CA LYS A 20 -23.16 -20.75 19.73
C LYS A 20 -22.32 -19.96 18.72
N GLN A 21 -21.92 -20.58 17.61
CA GLN A 21 -21.22 -19.91 16.53
C GLN A 21 -22.09 -18.84 15.86
N PHE A 22 -23.37 -19.14 15.61
CA PHE A 22 -24.31 -18.19 15.04
C PHE A 22 -24.52 -16.95 15.94
N GLU A 23 -24.63 -17.14 17.26
CA GLU A 23 -24.72 -16.03 18.21
C GLU A 23 -23.44 -15.16 18.24
N ALA A 24 -22.26 -15.78 18.11
CA ALA A 24 -21.01 -15.03 17.97
C ALA A 24 -20.99 -14.17 16.70
N VAL A 25 -21.46 -14.72 15.57
CA VAL A 25 -21.58 -13.98 14.29
C VAL A 25 -22.62 -12.86 14.39
N LYS A 26 -23.73 -13.10 15.10
CA LYS A 26 -24.75 -12.08 15.35
C LYS A 26 -24.17 -10.89 16.10
N LEU A 27 -23.36 -11.15 17.13
CA LEU A 27 -22.67 -10.12 17.89
C LEU A 27 -21.65 -9.38 17.02
N SER A 28 -20.85 -10.08 16.21
CA SER A 28 -19.85 -9.44 15.35
C SER A 28 -20.48 -8.53 14.28
N LEU A 29 -21.63 -8.93 13.73
CA LEU A 29 -22.38 -8.12 12.77
C LEU A 29 -23.22 -7.02 13.43
N SER A 30 -23.20 -6.90 14.76
CA SER A 30 -24.03 -5.96 15.53
C SER A 30 -25.53 -6.08 15.24
N GLU A 31 -25.99 -7.28 14.89
CA GLU A 31 -27.36 -7.53 14.48
C GLU A 31 -28.26 -7.90 15.66
N LYS A 32 -29.45 -7.30 15.72
CA LYS A 32 -30.36 -7.48 16.87
C LYS A 32 -31.22 -8.73 16.78
N THR A 33 -31.40 -9.29 15.58
CA THR A 33 -32.31 -10.42 15.36
C THR A 33 -31.67 -11.44 14.43
N ASN A 34 -31.96 -12.72 14.67
CA ASN A 34 -31.44 -13.83 13.86
C ASN A 34 -31.84 -13.69 12.38
N ALA A 35 -33.03 -13.15 12.12
CA ALA A 35 -33.50 -12.90 10.76
C ALA A 35 -32.75 -11.77 10.06
N ALA A 36 -32.20 -10.80 10.79
CA ALA A 36 -31.37 -9.74 10.23
C ALA A 36 -29.95 -10.28 9.98
N THR A 37 -29.37 -11.00 10.95
CA THR A 37 -28.09 -11.71 10.79
C THR A 37 -28.07 -12.63 9.57
N LEU A 38 -29.10 -13.44 9.36
CA LEU A 38 -29.17 -14.32 8.18
C LEU A 38 -29.25 -13.56 6.86
N ARG A 39 -29.94 -12.43 6.81
CA ARG A 39 -29.98 -11.59 5.59
C ARG A 39 -28.62 -10.98 5.31
N GLU A 40 -27.95 -10.54 6.36
CA GLU A 40 -26.63 -9.94 6.24
C GLU A 40 -25.59 -10.96 5.80
N LEU A 41 -25.64 -12.19 6.33
CA LEU A 41 -24.81 -13.29 5.85
C LEU A 41 -25.05 -13.62 4.38
N ILE A 42 -26.31 -13.64 3.91
CA ILE A 42 -26.61 -13.84 2.49
C ILE A 42 -26.05 -12.69 1.64
N ARG A 43 -26.13 -11.45 2.14
CA ARG A 43 -25.56 -10.28 1.46
C ARG A 43 -24.04 -10.35 1.38
N LEU A 44 -23.38 -10.86 2.41
CA LEU A 44 -21.93 -10.99 2.51
C LEU A 44 -21.38 -12.27 1.86
N ALA A 45 -22.23 -13.28 1.60
CA ALA A 45 -21.79 -14.56 1.05
C ALA A 45 -20.89 -14.43 -0.20
N PRO A 46 -21.19 -13.56 -1.19
CA PRO A 46 -20.32 -13.38 -2.35
C PRO A 46 -18.91 -12.86 -2.01
N LEU A 47 -18.76 -12.13 -0.89
CA LEU A 47 -17.46 -11.64 -0.42
C LEU A 47 -16.63 -12.72 0.27
N THR A 48 -17.31 -13.74 0.79
CA THR A 48 -16.68 -14.90 1.44
C THR A 48 -16.34 -16.03 0.47
N GLU A 49 -16.74 -15.93 -0.80
CA GLU A 49 -16.42 -16.92 -1.82
C GLU A 49 -14.91 -17.00 -2.09
N GLU A 50 -14.44 -18.19 -2.48
CA GLU A 50 -13.03 -18.47 -2.74
C GLU A 50 -12.43 -17.50 -3.77
N GLN A 51 -13.21 -17.12 -4.79
CA GLN A 51 -12.78 -16.17 -5.81
C GLN A 51 -12.53 -14.77 -5.23
N SER A 52 -13.42 -14.29 -4.35
CA SER A 52 -13.27 -13.00 -3.66
C SER A 52 -12.06 -13.03 -2.72
N GLN A 53 -11.90 -14.11 -1.95
CA GLN A 53 -10.73 -14.28 -1.08
C GLN A 53 -9.41 -14.37 -1.87
N THR A 54 -9.43 -15.02 -3.04
CA THR A 54 -8.26 -15.12 -3.92
C THR A 54 -7.87 -13.74 -4.46
N GLN A 55 -8.84 -12.92 -4.86
CA GLN A 55 -8.58 -11.55 -5.30
C GLN A 55 -8.01 -10.69 -4.16
N VAL A 56 -8.54 -10.80 -2.94
CA VAL A 56 -7.99 -10.09 -1.76
C VAL A 56 -6.55 -10.51 -1.50
N LYS A 57 -6.23 -11.81 -1.53
CA LYS A 57 -4.85 -12.30 -1.37
C LYS A 57 -3.93 -11.79 -2.48
N HIS A 58 -4.42 -11.71 -3.72
CA HIS A 58 -3.65 -11.17 -4.83
C HIS A 58 -3.32 -9.69 -4.60
N LEU A 59 -4.31 -8.89 -4.22
CA LEU A 59 -4.13 -7.46 -3.92
C LEU A 59 -3.13 -7.24 -2.77
N LEU A 60 -3.20 -8.05 -1.72
CA LEU A 60 -2.22 -8.00 -0.62
C LEU A 60 -0.80 -8.33 -1.09
N LYS A 61 -0.66 -9.31 -1.98
CA LYS A 61 0.65 -9.65 -2.56
C LYS A 61 1.20 -8.54 -3.45
N GLU A 62 0.35 -7.92 -4.28
CA GLU A 62 0.73 -6.78 -5.10
C GLU A 62 1.14 -5.59 -4.25
N TYR A 63 0.45 -5.36 -3.13
CA TYR A 63 0.83 -4.36 -2.14
C TYR A 63 2.24 -4.62 -1.58
N ASP A 64 2.51 -5.83 -1.10
CA ASP A 64 3.82 -6.20 -0.53
C ASP A 64 4.95 -6.03 -1.55
N ASP A 65 4.71 -6.42 -2.80
CA ASP A 65 5.65 -6.26 -3.91
C ASP A 65 5.93 -4.78 -4.21
N LEU A 66 4.90 -3.93 -4.19
CA LEU A 66 5.05 -2.48 -4.40
C LEU A 66 5.83 -1.82 -3.26
N ASP A 67 5.57 -2.17 -1.99
CA ASP A 67 6.33 -1.63 -0.85
C ASP A 67 7.81 -2.04 -0.93
N ALA A 68 8.10 -3.29 -1.32
CA ALA A 68 9.46 -3.77 -1.53
C ALA A 68 10.17 -2.99 -2.64
N LYS A 69 9.51 -2.79 -3.79
CA LYS A 69 10.06 -2.03 -4.93
C LYS A 69 10.33 -0.57 -4.60
N ILE A 70 9.42 0.09 -3.88
CA ILE A 70 9.61 1.48 -3.45
C ILE A 70 10.77 1.57 -2.47
N SER A 71 10.88 0.63 -1.53
CA SER A 71 11.97 0.60 -0.57
C SER A 71 13.33 0.37 -1.24
N ALA A 72 13.40 -0.50 -2.25
CA ALA A 72 14.59 -0.68 -3.08
C ALA A 72 14.95 0.60 -3.84
N LEU A 73 13.97 1.27 -4.47
CA LEU A 73 14.20 2.52 -5.20
C LEU A 73 14.71 3.65 -4.30
N MET A 74 14.20 3.75 -3.06
CA MET A 74 14.72 4.69 -2.06
C MET A 74 16.16 4.39 -1.67
N TRP A 75 16.53 3.11 -1.56
CA TRP A 75 17.89 2.69 -1.26
C TRP A 75 18.84 3.04 -2.42
N ASP A 76 18.45 2.72 -3.66
CA ASP A 76 19.21 3.07 -4.86
C ASP A 76 19.41 4.59 -4.98
N SER A 77 18.35 5.36 -4.79
CA SER A 77 18.39 6.83 -4.78
C SER A 77 19.33 7.40 -3.72
N SER A 78 19.37 6.79 -2.54
CA SER A 78 20.32 7.16 -1.48
C SER A 78 21.76 6.90 -1.89
N ASN A 79 22.03 5.80 -2.59
CA ASN A 79 23.36 5.49 -3.11
C ASN A 79 23.78 6.45 -4.23
N VAL A 80 22.87 6.78 -5.16
CA VAL A 80 23.15 7.78 -6.20
C VAL A 80 23.48 9.14 -5.55
N THR A 81 22.73 9.56 -4.53
CA THR A 81 23.02 10.80 -3.79
C THR A 81 24.43 10.79 -3.19
N LYS A 82 24.83 9.68 -2.56
CA LYS A 82 26.19 9.53 -2.00
C LYS A 82 27.26 9.60 -3.09
N ASN A 83 27.09 8.86 -4.18
CA ASN A 83 28.03 8.85 -5.29
C ASN A 83 28.18 10.26 -5.90
N LEU A 84 27.08 11.00 -6.08
CA LEU A 84 27.14 12.37 -6.59
C LEU A 84 27.91 13.30 -5.64
N ASN A 85 27.74 13.16 -4.32
CA ASN A 85 28.51 13.92 -3.35
C ASN A 85 30.01 13.61 -3.42
N GLU A 86 30.37 12.33 -3.56
CA GLU A 86 31.77 11.90 -3.71
C GLU A 86 32.39 12.43 -5.01
N ILE A 87 31.67 12.36 -6.13
CA ILE A 87 32.14 12.91 -7.41
C ILE A 87 32.29 14.43 -7.31
N ALA A 88 31.34 15.14 -6.69
CA ALA A 88 31.44 16.59 -6.48
C ALA A 88 32.67 16.95 -5.63
N HIS A 89 32.95 16.16 -4.58
CA HIS A 89 34.14 16.33 -3.76
C HIS A 89 35.43 16.10 -4.55
N ALA A 90 35.50 15.01 -5.32
CA ALA A 90 36.65 14.71 -6.17
C ALA A 90 36.88 15.79 -7.24
N ALA A 91 35.81 16.28 -7.88
CA ALA A 91 35.88 17.36 -8.87
C ALA A 91 36.42 18.66 -8.27
N ASN A 92 36.01 19.01 -7.05
CA ASN A 92 36.53 20.18 -6.34
C ASN A 92 38.03 20.06 -6.02
N ILE A 93 38.48 18.87 -5.58
CA ILE A 93 39.92 18.61 -5.35
C ILE A 93 40.70 18.73 -6.65
N ALA A 94 40.19 18.14 -7.73
CA ALA A 94 40.86 18.15 -9.02
C ALA A 94 40.94 19.56 -9.62
N LYS A 95 39.88 20.38 -9.49
CA LYS A 95 39.90 21.80 -9.85
C LYS A 95 41.01 22.57 -9.13
N ASN A 96 41.21 22.31 -7.84
CA ASN A 96 42.25 22.98 -7.05
C ASN A 96 43.67 22.54 -7.46
N ASN A 97 43.82 21.33 -7.99
CA ASN A 97 45.12 20.76 -8.36
C ASN A 97 45.47 20.96 -9.85
N ASP A 98 44.49 21.16 -10.73
CA ASP A 98 44.67 21.44 -12.16
C ASP A 98 43.75 22.60 -12.62
N PRO A 99 44.15 23.86 -12.34
CA PRO A 99 43.36 25.04 -12.69
C PRO A 99 43.33 25.29 -14.21
N THR A 100 44.22 24.68 -14.99
CA THR A 100 44.26 24.81 -16.45
C THR A 100 43.07 24.18 -17.16
N ASN A 101 42.34 23.28 -16.49
CA ASN A 101 41.12 22.63 -16.99
C ASN A 101 39.85 23.10 -16.25
N GLU A 102 39.85 24.31 -15.70
CA GLU A 102 38.74 24.86 -14.91
C GLU A 102 37.36 24.73 -15.58
N ASP A 103 37.26 24.97 -16.89
CA ASP A 103 35.99 24.85 -17.62
C ASP A 103 35.43 23.42 -17.60
N THR A 104 36.30 22.41 -17.69
CA THR A 104 35.91 21.00 -17.61
C THR A 104 35.40 20.66 -16.21
N TRP A 105 36.09 21.13 -15.17
CA TRP A 105 35.66 20.91 -13.79
C TRP A 105 34.34 21.63 -13.45
N ASN A 106 34.18 22.87 -13.93
CA ASN A 106 32.95 23.62 -13.77
C ASN A 106 31.78 22.94 -14.50
N TRP A 107 32.00 22.40 -15.70
CA TRP A 107 30.97 21.64 -16.42
C TRP A 107 30.58 20.36 -15.67
N ILE A 108 31.53 19.59 -15.14
CA ILE A 108 31.25 18.39 -14.32
C ILE A 108 30.40 18.76 -13.10
N ILE A 109 30.78 19.81 -12.36
CA ILE A 109 30.04 20.29 -11.18
C ILE A 109 28.61 20.71 -11.56
N GLN A 110 28.43 21.39 -12.70
CA GLN A 110 27.09 21.76 -13.19
C GLN A 110 26.22 20.54 -13.51
N GLN A 111 26.76 19.52 -14.15
CA GLN A 111 26.02 18.28 -14.44
C GLN A 111 25.57 17.58 -13.14
N LEU A 112 26.43 17.53 -12.13
CA LEU A 112 26.08 16.98 -10.81
C LEU A 112 24.97 17.80 -10.13
N GLN A 113 25.07 19.13 -10.18
CA GLN A 113 24.05 20.03 -9.63
C GLN A 113 22.69 19.86 -10.31
N GLN A 114 22.66 19.57 -11.61
CA GLN A 114 21.42 19.31 -12.34
C GLN A 114 20.77 17.97 -11.96
N ALA A 115 21.55 16.97 -11.52
CA ALA A 115 21.03 15.66 -11.13
C ALA A 115 20.39 15.64 -9.73
N PHE A 116 20.86 16.48 -8.80
CA PHE A 116 20.35 16.50 -7.41
C PHE A 116 18.84 16.80 -7.31
N PRO A 117 18.27 17.80 -8.00
CA PRO A 117 16.83 18.06 -7.96
C PRO A 117 15.99 16.86 -8.40
N THR A 118 16.40 16.15 -9.45
CA THR A 118 15.70 14.96 -9.95
C THR A 118 15.68 13.84 -8.90
N ILE A 119 16.78 13.65 -8.18
CA ILE A 119 16.88 12.65 -7.10
C ILE A 119 16.04 13.04 -5.88
N GLN A 120 15.99 14.33 -5.55
CA GLN A 120 15.12 14.84 -4.48
C GLN A 120 13.64 14.63 -4.83
N GLN A 121 13.25 14.91 -6.06
CA GLN A 121 11.89 14.64 -6.57
C GLN A 121 11.57 13.15 -6.52
N LEU A 122 12.50 12.28 -6.91
CA LEU A 122 12.35 10.84 -6.83
C LEU A 122 12.11 10.37 -5.38
N ASN A 123 12.92 10.87 -4.44
CA ASN A 123 12.78 10.55 -3.02
C ASN A 123 11.44 11.02 -2.45
N GLN A 124 11.00 12.23 -2.81
CA GLN A 124 9.71 12.75 -2.41
C GLN A 124 8.57 11.87 -2.93
N LEU A 125 8.57 11.53 -4.22
CA LEU A 125 7.57 10.68 -4.83
C LEU A 125 7.53 9.29 -4.20
N CYS A 126 8.69 8.70 -3.90
CA CYS A 126 8.76 7.42 -3.19
C CYS A 126 8.12 7.49 -1.80
N ASN A 127 8.42 8.54 -1.02
CA ASN A 127 7.84 8.75 0.30
C ASN A 127 6.31 8.95 0.24
N GLU A 128 5.84 9.76 -0.71
CA GLU A 128 4.41 9.99 -0.95
C GLU A 128 3.70 8.68 -1.33
N THR A 129 4.28 7.91 -2.25
CA THR A 129 3.73 6.63 -2.69
C THR A 129 3.69 5.61 -1.55
N LYS A 130 4.76 5.52 -0.74
CA LYS A 130 4.80 4.63 0.43
C LYS A 130 3.73 5.00 1.46
N SER A 131 3.55 6.29 1.71
CA SER A 131 2.53 6.80 2.62
C SER A 131 1.11 6.51 2.10
N TYR A 132 0.88 6.70 0.79
CA TYR A 132 -0.39 6.39 0.14
C TYR A 132 -0.73 4.89 0.23
N LEU A 133 0.23 4.03 -0.10
CA LEU A 133 0.07 2.58 0.03
C LEU A 133 -0.30 2.23 1.47
N LYS A 134 0.49 2.68 2.45
CA LYS A 134 0.24 2.37 3.86
C LYS A 134 -1.17 2.78 4.32
N LYS A 135 -1.63 3.98 3.95
CA LYS A 135 -2.99 4.43 4.28
C LYS A 135 -4.06 3.51 3.70
N GLY A 136 -3.90 3.08 2.45
CA GLY A 136 -4.83 2.13 1.83
C GLY A 136 -4.92 0.81 2.57
N LEU A 137 -3.81 0.29 3.11
CA LEU A 137 -3.81 -0.92 3.93
C LEU A 137 -4.46 -0.70 5.31
N ASP A 138 -4.11 0.38 5.99
CA ASP A 138 -4.60 0.68 7.34
C ASP A 138 -6.12 0.95 7.35
N GLU A 139 -6.66 1.57 6.30
CA GLU A 139 -8.11 1.79 6.12
C GLU A 139 -8.88 0.48 5.88
N ILE A 140 -8.25 -0.52 5.26
CA ILE A 140 -8.85 -1.86 5.07
C ILE A 140 -8.84 -2.67 6.38
N GLY A 141 -7.84 -2.48 7.24
CA GLY A 141 -7.73 -3.19 8.53
C GLY A 141 -8.59 -2.61 9.67
N SER A 142 -9.22 -1.46 9.47
CA SER A 142 -10.00 -0.73 10.48
C SER A 142 -11.53 -0.89 10.34
N ALA A 143 -12.00 -1.70 9.39
CA ALA A 143 -13.41 -1.93 9.10
C ALA A 143 -13.93 -3.28 9.65
#